data_AF-A0A535IKY1-F1
#
_entry.id   AF-A0A535IKY1-F1
#
_cell.length_a   1.000
_cell.length_b   1.000
_cell.length_c   1.000
_cell.angle_alpha   90.00
_cell.angle_beta   90.00
_cell.angle_gamma   90.00
#
_symmetry.space_group_name_H-M   'P 1'
#
loop_
_entity.id
_entity.type
_entity.pdbx_description
1 polymer ?
#
loop_
_entity_poly.entity_id
_entity_poly.type
_entity_poly.pdbx_seq_one_letter_code
_entity_poly.pdbx_strand_id
1 'polypeptide(L)'
;MRTRVLAAAAGMPARTASHPEKPVSLAAYRARFGGQSRLFAALLAAALSVLLIGGVAFASSAGGPLYGVRLWVETVALPSEPGARADADVDRLDARLDEAVGAARNGNGGATAAALAAYREILDDALAAAGQPESRSERLEAALARHQLVLATLLAYAPEPARDALERAIERSNQAIE
;
A
#
# COMPACT_ATOMS: atom_id res chain seq x y z
N MET A 1 2.54 40.20 31.92
CA MET A 1 2.66 41.66 32.11
C MET A 1 3.31 42.29 30.89
N ARG A 2 2.53 42.83 29.95
CA ARG A 2 3.01 43.74 28.91
C ARG A 2 1.97 44.83 28.68
N THR A 3 2.50 46.03 28.50
CA THR A 3 1.95 47.32 28.89
C THR A 3 1.24 48.00 27.73
N ARG A 4 0.14 48.70 28.04
CA ARG A 4 -0.60 49.61 27.14
C ARG A 4 0.23 50.85 26.80
N VAL A 5 0.12 51.34 25.56
CA VAL A 5 0.37 52.74 25.14
C VAL A 5 -0.65 53.05 24.02
N LEU A 6 -1.74 53.77 24.33
CA LEU A 6 -2.04 55.18 23.96
C LEU A 6 -1.90 55.45 22.43
N ALA A 7 -2.98 55.54 21.66
CA ALA A 7 -3.95 56.65 21.56
C ALA A 7 -3.36 57.96 20.99
N ALA A 8 -3.71 58.30 19.73
CA ALA A 8 -4.16 59.62 19.25
C ALA A 8 -3.88 59.82 17.74
N ALA A 9 -4.91 60.27 17.01
CA ALA A 9 -4.91 61.12 15.79
C ALA A 9 -6.15 60.74 14.95
N ALA A 10 -7.34 61.31 15.19
CA ALA A 10 -7.78 62.67 14.89
C ALA A 10 -7.64 63.07 13.41
N GLY A 11 -8.78 63.13 12.72
CA GLY A 11 -9.04 64.06 11.63
C GLY A 11 -8.88 63.52 10.22
N MET A 12 -9.98 63.06 9.60
CA MET A 12 -10.09 63.14 8.15
C MET A 12 -11.55 63.36 7.71
N PRO A 13 -11.82 64.40 6.90
CA PRO A 13 -13.17 64.87 6.60
C PRO A 13 -13.94 63.97 5.64
N ALA A 14 -15.25 63.93 5.84
CA ALA A 14 -16.23 63.28 5.00
C ALA A 14 -16.19 63.83 3.56
N ARG A 15 -15.85 62.98 2.60
CA ARG A 15 -15.99 63.26 1.17
C ARG A 15 -17.16 62.47 0.64
N THR A 16 -18.30 63.14 0.51
CA THR A 16 -19.48 62.69 -0.21
C THR A 16 -19.16 62.62 -1.71
N ALA A 17 -19.12 61.40 -2.25
CA ALA A 17 -19.15 61.14 -3.68
C ALA A 17 -20.30 60.17 -3.96
N SER A 18 -21.48 60.72 -4.25
CA SER A 18 -22.63 59.97 -4.73
C SER A 18 -22.56 59.86 -6.26
N HIS A 19 -21.90 58.81 -6.76
CA HIS A 19 -22.10 58.35 -8.13
C HIS A 19 -23.06 57.15 -8.10
N PRO A 20 -24.21 57.20 -8.82
CA PRO A 20 -25.03 56.02 -9.03
C PRO A 20 -24.31 55.10 -10.02
N GLU A 21 -23.46 54.22 -9.51
CA GLU A 21 -22.98 53.08 -10.28
C GLU A 21 -24.16 52.15 -10.53
N LYS A 22 -24.49 51.97 -11.82
CA LYS A 22 -25.40 50.90 -12.23
C LYS A 22 -24.78 49.59 -11.73
N PRO A 23 -25.49 48.77 -10.93
CA PRO A 23 -24.91 47.53 -10.45
C PRO A 23 -24.57 46.67 -11.66
N VAL A 24 -23.26 46.45 -11.87
CA VAL A 24 -22.78 45.49 -12.85
C VAL A 24 -23.32 44.14 -12.40
N SER A 25 -24.34 43.65 -13.10
CA SER A 25 -24.98 42.38 -12.82
C SER A 25 -23.97 41.25 -13.01
N LEU A 26 -23.35 40.81 -11.93
CA LEU A 26 -22.50 39.62 -11.88
C LEU A 26 -23.28 38.32 -12.22
N ALA A 27 -24.62 38.39 -12.22
CA ALA A 27 -25.48 37.29 -12.63
C ALA A 27 -25.32 36.94 -14.12
N ALA A 28 -25.02 37.91 -14.98
CA ALA A 28 -24.80 37.68 -16.41
C ALA A 28 -23.49 36.91 -16.69
N TYR A 29 -22.46 37.08 -15.85
CA TYR A 29 -21.18 36.39 -16.01
C TYR A 29 -21.24 34.91 -15.59
N ARG A 30 -22.07 34.57 -14.60
CA ARG A 30 -22.25 33.18 -14.13
C ARG A 30 -22.97 32.28 -15.14
N ALA A 31 -23.82 32.85 -15.99
CA ALA A 31 -24.65 32.06 -16.90
C ALA A 31 -23.88 31.46 -18.10
N ARG A 32 -22.74 32.03 -18.49
CA ARG A 32 -22.06 31.66 -19.75
C ARG A 32 -20.97 30.59 -19.61
N PHE A 33 -20.50 30.30 -18.39
CA PHE A 33 -19.45 29.31 -18.13
C PHE A 33 -19.94 28.03 -17.41
N GLY A 34 -21.25 27.92 -17.13
CA GLY A 34 -21.79 26.87 -16.25
C GLY A 34 -21.99 25.48 -16.88
N GLY A 35 -22.03 25.36 -18.22
CA GLY A 35 -22.35 24.09 -18.90
C GLY A 35 -21.14 23.19 -19.14
N GLN A 36 -20.07 23.73 -19.73
CA GLN A 36 -18.87 22.96 -20.09
C GLN A 36 -17.96 22.67 -18.88
N SER A 37 -17.93 23.55 -17.89
CA SER A 37 -17.14 23.36 -16.66
C SER A 37 -17.62 22.18 -15.81
N ARG A 38 -18.90 21.82 -15.87
CA ARG A 38 -19.47 20.69 -15.12
C ARG A 38 -19.04 19.33 -15.67
N LEU A 39 -19.00 19.18 -17.00
CA LEU A 39 -18.50 17.96 -17.64
C LEU A 39 -17.00 17.79 -17.44
N PHE A 40 -16.23 18.88 -17.54
CA PHE A 40 -14.79 18.85 -17.27
C PHE A 40 -14.49 18.52 -15.80
N ALA A 41 -15.25 19.10 -14.85
CA ALA A 41 -15.12 18.77 -13.43
C ALA A 41 -15.49 17.31 -13.13
N ALA A 42 -16.54 16.77 -13.78
CA ALA A 42 -16.92 15.36 -13.63
C ALA A 42 -15.86 14.40 -14.19
N LEU A 43 -15.29 14.70 -15.36
CA LEU A 43 -14.20 13.90 -15.95
C LEU A 43 -12.91 13.98 -15.13
N LEU A 44 -12.57 15.16 -14.61
CA LEU A 44 -11.41 15.33 -13.74
C LEU A 44 -11.60 14.57 -12.42
N ALA A 45 -12.78 14.63 -11.82
CA ALA A 45 -13.11 13.87 -10.62
C ALA A 45 -13.03 12.37 -10.89
N ALA A 46 -13.60 11.88 -12.00
CA ALA A 46 -13.52 10.47 -12.39
C ALA A 46 -12.07 10.02 -12.64
N ALA A 47 -11.26 10.84 -13.34
CA ALA A 47 -9.85 10.55 -13.57
C ALA A 47 -9.05 10.51 -12.26
N LEU A 48 -9.31 11.45 -11.33
CA LEU A 48 -8.70 11.44 -10.00
C LEU A 48 -9.11 10.22 -9.18
N SER A 49 -10.38 9.80 -9.24
CA SER A 49 -10.85 8.58 -8.58
C SER A 49 -10.18 7.32 -9.15
N VAL A 50 -10.02 7.24 -10.48
CA VAL A 50 -9.32 6.12 -11.13
C VAL A 50 -7.82 6.13 -10.78
N LEU A 51 -7.18 7.29 -10.75
CA LEU A 51 -5.76 7.41 -10.38
C LEU A 51 -5.51 6.98 -8.93
N LEU A 52 -6.43 7.30 -8.02
CA LEU A 52 -6.36 6.90 -6.61
C LEU A 52 -6.52 5.38 -6.44
N ILE A 53 -7.35 4.73 -7.25
CA ILE A 53 -7.56 3.28 -7.15
C ILE A 53 -6.39 2.51 -7.79
N GLY A 54 -5.91 2.95 -8.96
CA GLY A 54 -4.82 2.26 -9.66
C GLY A 54 -3.43 2.49 -9.06
N GLY A 55 -3.17 3.70 -8.55
CA GLY A 55 -1.85 4.06 -7.99
C GLY A 55 -1.53 3.31 -6.69
N VAL A 56 -2.53 3.03 -5.86
CA VAL A 56 -2.35 2.33 -4.59
C VAL A 56 -1.93 0.88 -4.82
N ALA A 57 -2.51 0.19 -5.80
CA ALA A 57 -2.18 -1.20 -6.11
C ALA A 57 -0.70 -1.35 -6.50
N PHE A 58 -0.20 -0.52 -7.43
CA PHE A 58 1.21 -0.55 -7.84
C PHE A 58 2.15 -0.10 -6.71
N ALA A 59 1.80 0.94 -5.96
CA ALA A 59 2.63 1.40 -4.85
C ALA A 59 2.74 0.34 -3.72
N SER A 60 1.71 -0.51 -3.57
CA SER A 60 1.65 -1.58 -2.59
C SER A 60 2.21 -2.93 -3.08
N SER A 61 2.62 -3.04 -4.35
CA SER A 61 3.21 -4.29 -4.87
C SER A 61 4.58 -4.55 -4.26
N ALA A 62 5.07 -5.79 -4.35
CA ALA A 62 6.42 -6.15 -3.88
C ALA A 62 7.50 -5.20 -4.41
N GLY A 63 8.32 -4.66 -3.49
CA GLY A 63 9.35 -3.66 -3.78
C GLY A 63 8.84 -2.22 -3.98
N GLY A 64 7.52 -1.99 -3.92
CA GLY A 64 6.91 -0.67 -3.99
C GLY A 64 7.03 0.12 -2.68
N PRO A 65 6.90 1.46 -2.72
CA PRO A 65 7.10 2.33 -1.55
C PRO A 65 6.07 2.13 -0.43
N LEU A 66 4.90 1.55 -0.73
CA LEU A 66 3.85 1.24 0.26
C LEU A 66 3.77 -0.26 0.59
N TYR A 67 4.69 -1.08 0.07
CA TYR A 67 4.69 -2.53 0.31
C TYR A 67 4.76 -2.86 1.81
N GLY A 68 5.68 -2.21 2.55
CA GLY A 68 5.80 -2.39 4.00
C GLY A 68 4.55 -1.97 4.78
N VAL A 69 3.84 -0.93 4.31
CA VAL A 69 2.57 -0.50 4.94
C VAL A 69 1.51 -1.58 4.75
N ARG A 70 1.42 -2.18 3.56
CA ARG A 70 0.50 -3.30 3.30
C ARG A 70 0.81 -4.51 4.19
N LEU A 71 2.08 -4.89 4.30
CA LEU A 71 2.52 -5.98 5.18
C LEU A 71 2.10 -5.73 6.65
N TRP A 72 2.30 -4.51 7.13
CA TRP A 72 1.89 -4.12 8.47
C TRP A 72 0.37 -4.24 8.68
N VAL A 73 -0.45 -3.78 7.73
CA VAL A 73 -1.91 -3.91 7.80
C VAL A 73 -2.34 -5.39 7.83
N GLU A 74 -1.74 -6.24 6.99
CA GLU A 74 -2.00 -7.67 6.99
C GLU A 74 -1.69 -8.30 8.36
N THR A 75 -0.57 -7.94 8.99
CA THR A 75 -0.18 -8.44 10.31
C THR A 75 -1.16 -8.00 11.41
N VAL A 76 -1.63 -6.76 11.41
CA VAL A 76 -2.60 -6.24 12.40
C VAL A 76 -3.99 -6.84 12.19
N ALA A 77 -4.33 -7.24 10.97
CA ALA A 77 -5.60 -7.87 10.63
C ALA A 77 -5.64 -9.37 10.96
N LEU A 78 -4.56 -9.96 11.45
CA LEU A 78 -4.50 -11.39 11.76
C LEU A 78 -5.48 -11.80 12.86
N PRO A 79 -6.12 -12.97 12.75
CA PRO A 79 -6.91 -13.55 13.82
C PRO A 79 -6.09 -13.77 15.10
N SER A 80 -6.75 -13.65 16.25
CA SER A 80 -6.16 -13.95 17.56
C SER A 80 -6.31 -15.40 17.98
N GLU A 81 -7.25 -16.14 17.37
CA GLU A 81 -7.46 -17.57 17.63
C GLU A 81 -6.33 -18.37 16.93
N PRO A 82 -5.62 -19.28 17.65
CA PRO A 82 -4.43 -19.93 17.11
C PRO A 82 -4.64 -20.68 15.78
N GLY A 83 -5.72 -21.44 15.63
CA GLY A 83 -6.00 -22.20 14.41
C GLY A 83 -6.25 -21.29 13.21
N ALA A 84 -7.16 -20.32 13.36
CA ALA A 84 -7.46 -19.32 12.35
C ALA A 84 -6.26 -18.44 12.01
N ARG A 85 -5.37 -18.18 12.98
CA ARG A 85 -4.12 -17.46 12.74
C ARG A 85 -3.17 -18.28 11.87
N ALA A 86 -2.99 -19.56 12.17
CA ALA A 86 -2.16 -20.45 11.35
C ALA A 86 -2.68 -20.56 9.91
N ASP A 87 -3.99 -20.65 9.72
CA ASP A 87 -4.61 -20.65 8.39
C ASP A 87 -4.36 -19.33 7.65
N ALA A 88 -4.51 -18.20 8.34
CA ALA A 88 -4.25 -16.87 7.76
C ALA A 88 -2.77 -16.67 7.39
N ASP A 89 -1.83 -17.19 8.19
CA ASP A 89 -0.41 -17.12 7.86
C ASP A 89 -0.07 -18.01 6.64
N VAL A 90 -0.70 -19.18 6.48
CA VAL A 90 -0.58 -19.98 5.25
C VAL A 90 -1.05 -19.20 4.02
N ASP A 91 -2.22 -18.56 4.10
CA ASP A 91 -2.75 -17.78 2.98
C ASP A 91 -1.84 -16.58 2.64
N ARG A 92 -1.19 -15.97 3.64
CA ARG A 92 -0.20 -14.91 3.43
C ARG A 92 1.10 -15.42 2.79
N LEU A 93 1.58 -16.59 3.19
CA LEU A 93 2.73 -17.24 2.56
C LEU A 93 2.46 -17.53 1.08
N ASP A 94 1.28 -18.08 0.77
CA ASP A 94 0.83 -18.30 -0.61
C ASP A 94 0.82 -16.99 -1.41
N ALA A 95 0.24 -15.91 -0.86
CA ALA A 95 0.21 -14.61 -1.51
C ALA A 95 1.62 -14.03 -1.78
N ARG A 96 2.57 -14.24 -0.88
CA ARG A 96 3.96 -13.79 -1.09
C ARG A 96 4.68 -14.59 -2.17
N LEU A 97 4.41 -15.88 -2.30
CA LEU A 97 4.94 -16.67 -3.40
C LEU A 97 4.33 -16.28 -4.74
N ASP A 98 3.02 -16.05 -4.80
CA ASP A 98 2.36 -15.58 -6.03
C ASP A 98 2.93 -14.23 -6.50
N GLU A 99 3.21 -13.32 -5.56
CA GLU A 99 3.89 -12.06 -5.86
C GLU A 99 5.32 -12.27 -6.35
N ALA A 100 6.09 -13.18 -5.74
CA ALA A 100 7.44 -13.52 -6.18
C ALA A 100 7.43 -14.11 -7.60
N VAL A 101 6.49 -15.02 -7.90
CA VAL A 101 6.27 -15.61 -9.24
C VAL A 101 5.90 -14.53 -10.24
N GLY A 102 4.93 -13.69 -9.92
CA GLY A 102 4.49 -12.59 -10.78
C GLY A 102 5.62 -11.61 -11.10
N ALA A 103 6.39 -11.20 -10.08
CA ALA A 103 7.55 -10.34 -10.24
C ALA A 103 8.65 -10.99 -11.11
N ALA A 104 8.94 -12.28 -10.89
CA ALA A 104 9.97 -13.01 -11.64
C ALA A 104 9.59 -13.13 -13.12
N ARG A 105 8.32 -13.44 -13.43
CA ARG A 105 7.79 -13.48 -14.80
C ARG A 105 7.93 -12.14 -15.53
N ASN A 106 7.86 -11.03 -14.80
CA ASN A 106 8.03 -9.68 -15.33
C ASN A 106 9.50 -9.22 -15.35
N GLY A 107 10.46 -10.09 -15.00
CA GLY A 107 11.89 -9.76 -14.92
C GLY A 107 12.25 -8.81 -13.77
N ASN A 108 11.35 -8.60 -12.81
CA ASN A 108 11.56 -7.66 -11.71
C ASN A 108 12.19 -8.35 -10.50
N GLY A 109 13.52 -8.54 -10.57
CA GLY A 109 14.26 -9.21 -9.50
C GLY A 109 14.19 -8.50 -8.15
N GLY A 110 14.08 -7.17 -8.12
CA GLY A 110 13.92 -6.40 -6.88
C GLY A 110 12.59 -6.69 -6.18
N ALA A 111 11.50 -6.74 -6.95
CA ALA A 111 10.19 -7.12 -6.42
C ALA A 111 10.16 -8.60 -6.00
N THR A 112 10.79 -9.50 -6.76
CA THR A 112 10.92 -10.92 -6.35
C THR A 112 11.67 -11.05 -5.03
N ALA A 113 12.81 -10.36 -4.87
CA ALA A 113 13.57 -10.38 -3.62
C ALA A 113 12.77 -9.82 -2.44
N ALA A 114 12.03 -8.72 -2.64
CA ALA A 114 11.17 -8.13 -1.61
C ALA A 114 10.00 -9.04 -1.20
N ALA A 115 9.38 -9.74 -2.16
CA ALA A 115 8.33 -10.72 -1.89
C ALA A 115 8.86 -11.89 -1.05
N LEU A 116 10.03 -12.41 -1.41
CA LEU A 116 10.68 -13.54 -0.72
C LEU A 116 11.21 -13.16 0.67
N ALA A 117 11.65 -11.92 0.86
CA ALA A 117 11.99 -11.42 2.20
C ALA A 117 10.76 -11.45 3.12
N ALA A 118 9.62 -10.91 2.65
CA ALA A 118 8.37 -10.94 3.41
C ALA A 118 7.85 -12.38 3.63
N TYR A 119 7.97 -13.27 2.64
CA TYR A 119 7.65 -14.70 2.80
C TYR A 119 8.42 -15.31 3.97
N ARG A 120 9.73 -15.05 4.05
CA ARG A 120 10.58 -15.58 5.13
C ARG A 120 10.20 -15.03 6.50
N GLU A 121 9.91 -13.73 6.59
CA GLU A 121 9.46 -13.12 7.85
C GLU A 121 8.15 -13.76 8.34
N ILE A 122 7.17 -13.95 7.45
CA ILE A 122 5.90 -14.60 7.80
C ILE A 122 6.13 -16.06 8.19
N LEU A 123 7.04 -16.76 7.50
CA LEU A 123 7.38 -18.14 7.82
C LEU A 123 8.00 -18.24 9.22
N ASP A 124 8.90 -17.33 9.57
CA ASP A 124 9.51 -17.25 10.88
C ASP A 124 8.47 -17.01 11.98
N ASP A 125 7.54 -16.07 11.75
CA ASP A 125 6.43 -15.78 12.67
C ASP A 125 5.50 -17.00 12.84
N ALA A 126 5.13 -17.66 11.73
CA ALA A 126 4.25 -18.82 11.73
C ALA A 126 4.87 -20.01 12.48
N LEU A 127 6.16 -20.27 12.26
CA LEU A 127 6.89 -21.34 12.96
C LEU A 127 7.06 -21.02 14.45
N ALA A 128 7.35 -19.76 14.80
CA ALA A 128 7.44 -19.34 16.19
C ALA A 128 6.09 -19.50 16.92
N ALA A 129 4.98 -19.21 16.25
CA ALA A 129 3.63 -19.39 16.79
C ALA A 129 3.22 -20.87 16.90
N ALA A 130 3.62 -21.71 15.94
CA ALA A 130 3.34 -23.15 15.96
C ALA A 130 4.16 -23.90 17.02
N GLY A 131 5.33 -23.39 17.41
CA GLY A 131 6.18 -24.01 18.42
C GLY A 131 6.99 -25.18 17.88
N GLN A 132 6.84 -26.36 18.50
CA GLN A 132 7.58 -27.55 18.12
C GLN A 132 7.05 -28.14 16.79
N PRO A 133 7.86 -28.92 16.04
CA PRO A 133 7.41 -29.55 14.81
C PRO A 133 6.10 -30.35 14.96
N GLU A 134 5.94 -31.10 16.04
CA GLU A 134 4.78 -31.96 16.28
C GLU A 134 3.48 -31.19 16.59
N SER A 135 3.58 -29.89 16.88
CA SER A 135 2.43 -29.00 17.10
C SER A 135 2.06 -28.16 15.89
N ARG A 136 2.78 -28.30 14.77
CA ARG A 136 2.43 -27.65 13.50
C ARG A 136 1.12 -28.24 12.97
N SER A 137 0.32 -27.41 12.31
CA SER A 137 -0.89 -27.89 11.66
C SER A 137 -0.53 -28.66 10.39
N GLU A 138 -1.27 -29.73 10.08
CA GLU A 138 -1.12 -30.49 8.82
C GLU A 138 -1.23 -29.59 7.58
N ARG A 139 -2.05 -28.52 7.68
CA ARG A 139 -2.19 -27.51 6.61
C ARG A 139 -0.89 -26.74 6.38
N LEU A 140 -0.22 -26.32 7.44
CA LEU A 140 1.06 -25.60 7.35
C LEU A 140 2.13 -26.50 6.70
N GLU A 141 2.27 -27.74 7.16
CA GLU A 141 3.23 -28.69 6.60
C GLU A 141 2.97 -28.96 5.10
N ALA A 142 1.71 -29.21 4.75
CA ALA A 142 1.31 -29.41 3.36
C ALA A 142 1.57 -28.17 2.49
N ALA A 143 1.42 -26.97 3.03
CA ALA A 143 1.74 -25.73 2.35
C ALA A 143 3.25 -25.60 2.12
N LEU A 144 4.08 -25.83 3.14
CA LEU A 144 5.54 -25.74 3.04
C LEU A 144 6.11 -26.72 2.00
N ALA A 145 5.60 -27.96 1.96
CA ALA A 145 6.00 -28.93 0.95
C ALA A 145 5.70 -28.45 -0.49
N ARG A 146 4.54 -27.80 -0.71
CA ARG A 146 4.22 -27.19 -2.01
C ARG A 146 5.11 -25.98 -2.30
N HIS A 147 5.37 -25.14 -1.30
CA HIS A 147 6.19 -23.95 -1.42
C HIS A 147 7.62 -24.28 -1.84
N GLN A 148 8.20 -25.36 -1.31
CA GLN A 148 9.52 -25.84 -1.73
C GLN A 148 9.58 -26.14 -3.23
N LEU A 149 8.55 -26.80 -3.79
CA LEU A 149 8.48 -27.08 -5.24
C LEU A 149 8.41 -25.78 -6.06
N VAL A 150 7.62 -24.80 -5.61
CA VAL A 150 7.51 -23.49 -6.27
C VAL A 150 8.85 -22.73 -6.21
N LEU A 151 9.49 -22.69 -5.04
CA LEU A 151 10.77 -22.00 -4.84
C LEU A 151 11.89 -22.63 -5.66
N ALA A 152 11.99 -23.96 -5.68
CA ALA A 152 12.94 -24.68 -6.51
C ALA A 152 12.72 -24.41 -8.01
N THR A 153 11.45 -24.37 -8.44
CA THR A 153 11.10 -24.01 -9.82
C THR A 153 11.48 -22.57 -10.14
N LEU A 154 11.23 -21.62 -9.23
CA LEU A 154 11.59 -20.22 -9.42
C LEU A 154 13.10 -20.01 -9.52
N LEU A 155 13.89 -20.73 -8.71
CA LEU A 155 15.35 -20.62 -8.73
C LEU A 155 15.94 -20.90 -10.12
N ALA A 156 15.37 -21.85 -10.86
CA ALA A 156 15.83 -22.21 -12.21
C ALA A 156 15.72 -21.06 -13.23
N TYR A 157 14.81 -20.11 -13.00
CA TYR A 157 14.54 -18.98 -13.91
C TYR A 157 14.74 -17.61 -13.25
N ALA A 158 15.37 -17.59 -12.06
CA ALA A 158 15.46 -16.41 -11.24
C ALA A 158 16.37 -15.34 -11.86
N PRO A 159 15.94 -14.06 -11.91
CA PRO A 159 16.83 -12.97 -12.23
C PRO A 159 17.91 -12.85 -11.14
N GLU A 160 19.14 -12.47 -11.52
CA GLU A 160 20.29 -12.37 -10.60
C GLU A 160 19.99 -11.68 -9.26
N PRO A 161 19.28 -10.52 -9.21
CA PRO A 161 18.99 -9.85 -7.93
C PRO A 161 18.15 -10.68 -6.93
N ALA A 162 17.48 -11.73 -7.39
CA ALA A 162 16.59 -12.56 -6.57
C ALA A 162 17.20 -13.90 -6.14
N ARG A 163 18.35 -14.31 -6.69
CA ARG A 163 18.93 -15.65 -6.46
C ARG A 163 19.22 -15.90 -4.98
N ASP A 164 19.99 -15.03 -4.33
CA ASP A 164 20.29 -15.14 -2.91
C ASP A 164 19.02 -15.15 -2.03
N ALA A 165 17.97 -14.43 -2.44
CA ALA A 165 16.70 -14.41 -1.70
C ALA A 165 15.97 -15.75 -1.82
N LEU A 166 15.97 -16.36 -3.00
CA LEU A 166 15.39 -17.69 -3.26
C LEU A 166 16.14 -18.79 -2.51
N GLU A 167 17.48 -18.80 -2.58
CA GLU A 167 18.29 -19.79 -1.88
C GLU A 167 18.03 -19.75 -0.37
N ARG A 168 17.96 -18.55 0.22
CA ARG A 168 17.61 -18.38 1.64
C ARG A 168 16.18 -18.83 1.95
N ALA A 169 15.23 -18.61 1.04
CA ALA A 169 13.84 -19.05 1.24
C ALA A 169 13.71 -20.58 1.17
N ILE A 170 14.46 -21.23 0.26
CA ILE A 170 14.54 -22.69 0.15
C ILE A 170 15.16 -23.28 1.40
N GLU A 171 16.35 -22.81 1.78
CA GLU A 171 17.05 -23.27 2.97
C GLU A 171 16.16 -23.15 4.21
N ARG A 172 15.49 -22.00 4.37
CA ARG A 172 14.60 -21.78 5.50
C ARG A 172 13.38 -22.71 5.48
N SER A 173 12.82 -23.00 4.30
CA SER A 173 11.69 -23.91 4.16
C SER A 173 12.10 -25.37 4.38
N ASN A 174 13.34 -25.76 4.08
CA ASN A 174 13.85 -27.11 4.37
C ASN A 174 13.96 -27.33 5.88
N GLN A 175 14.57 -26.39 6.60
CA GLN A 175 14.65 -26.40 8.06
C GLN A 175 13.29 -26.38 8.76
N ALA A 176 12.23 -25.94 8.05
CA ALA A 176 10.88 -25.87 8.57
C ALA A 176 10.10 -27.18 8.42
N ILE A 177 10.57 -28.13 7.61
CA ILE A 177 9.94 -29.44 7.42
C ILE A 177 10.70 -30.53 8.18
N GLU A 178 12.01 -30.37 8.36
CA GLU A 178 12.83 -31.20 9.26
C GLU A 178 12.46 -31.01 10.75
#